data_AF-A0A838WNY0-F1
#
_entry.id   AF-A0A838WNY0-F1
#
_cell.length_a   1.000
_cell.length_b   1.000
_cell.length_c   1.000
_cell.angle_alpha   90.00
_cell.angle_beta   90.00
_cell.angle_gamma   90.00
#
_symmetry.space_group_name_H-M   'P 1'
#
loop_
_entity.id
_entity.type
_entity.pdbx_description
1 polymer ?
#
loop_
_entity_poly.entity_id
_entity_poly.type
_entity_poly.pdbx_seq_one_letter_code
_entity_poly.pdbx_strand_id
1 'polypeptide(L)' 'LTQGLIQLDKYLDGLGLDTGWLVIFDRRPGLPPMGERISTEEAISPGGRTITVIRS' A
#
# COMPACT_ATOMS: atom_id res chain seq x y z
N LEU A 1 4.82 3.09 6.04
CA LEU A 1 3.84 3.54 5.03
C LEU A 1 4.46 4.54 4.07
N THR A 2 4.96 5.68 4.57
CA THR A 2 5.54 6.77 3.77
C THR A 2 6.58 6.34 2.74
N GLN A 3 7.54 5.48 3.11
CA GLN A 3 8.57 5.02 2.17
C GLN A 3 8.01 4.15 1.03
N GLY A 4 7.02 3.29 1.34
CA GLY A 4 6.34 2.48 0.32
C GLY A 4 5.53 3.34 -0.65
N LEU A 5 4.87 4.39 -0.15
CA LEU A 5 4.17 5.36 -0.99
C LEU A 5 5.14 6.14 -1.87
N ILE A 6 6.27 6.63 -1.34
CA ILE A 6 7.30 7.32 -2.14
C ILE A 6 7.86 6.40 -3.24
N GLN A 7 8.13 5.14 -2.91
CA GLN A 7 8.66 4.19 -3.86
C GLN A 7 7.64 3.89 -4.98
N LEU A 8 6.40 3.58 -4.61
CA LEU A 8 5.33 3.28 -5.56
C LEU A 8 5.02 4.48 -6.45
N ASP A 9 4.99 5.69 -5.88
CA ASP A 9 4.73 6.93 -6.62
C ASP A 9 5.70 7.14 -7.80
N LYS A 10 7.00 6.89 -7.58
CA LYS A 10 8.02 6.96 -8.65
C LYS A 10 7.77 5.95 -9.78
N TYR A 11 7.29 4.75 -9.44
CA TYR A 11 6.96 3.74 -10.45
C TYR A 11 5.71 4.12 -11.24
N LEU A 12 4.67 4.60 -10.56
CA LEU A 12 3.45 5.04 -11.23
C LEU A 12 3.69 6.25 -12.12
N ASP A 13 4.57 7.17 -11.71
CA ASP A 13 5.01 8.30 -12.52
C ASP A 13 5.67 7.87 -13.82
N GLY A 14 6.62 6.93 -13.75
CA GLY A 14 7.28 6.37 -14.93
C GLY A 14 6.35 5.59 -15.88
N LEU A 15 5.20 5.13 -15.37
CA LEU A 15 4.19 4.41 -16.14
C LEU A 15 3.01 5.29 -16.58
N GLY A 16 2.93 6.55 -16.14
CA GLY A 16 1.80 7.43 -16.40
C GLY A 16 0.49 6.93 -15.78
N LEU A 17 0.56 6.27 -14.62
CA LEU A 17 -0.60 5.73 -13.90
C LEU A 17 -1.02 6.64 -12.76
N ASP A 18 -2.32 6.82 -12.58
CA ASP A 18 -2.92 7.66 -11.53
C ASP A 18 -3.29 6.88 -10.26
N THR A 19 -3.27 5.54 -10.33
CA THR A 19 -3.65 4.66 -9.23
C THR A 19 -2.72 3.47 -9.06
N GLY A 20 -2.69 2.90 -7.86
CA GLY A 20 -1.86 1.72 -7.56
C GLY A 20 -2.24 1.02 -6.27
N TRP A 21 -1.59 -0.12 -6.02
CA TRP A 21 -1.83 -0.95 -4.84
C TRP A 21 -0.55 -1.08 -4.03
N LEU A 22 -0.63 -0.85 -2.73
CA LEU A 22 0.46 -1.09 -1.78
C LEU A 22 0.04 -2.20 -0.81
N VAL A 23 0.64 -3.39 -0.98
CA VAL A 23 0.36 -4.55 -0.11
C VAL A 23 1.43 -4.65 0.97
N ILE A 24 1.02 -4.65 2.24
CA ILE A 24 1.88 -4.71 3.41
C ILE A 24 1.64 -6.02 4.14
N PHE A 25 2.64 -6.89 4.15
CA PHE A 25 2.61 -8.15 4.91
C PHE A 25 3.21 -7.94 6.30
N ASP A 26 2.37 -8.04 7.33
CA ASP A 26 2.79 -8.10 8.71
C ASP A 26 3.18 -9.55 9.05
N ARG A 27 4.43 -9.75 9.46
CA ARG A 27 5.02 -11.07 9.76
C ARG A 27 5.34 -11.24 11.25
N ARG A 28 4.79 -10.39 12.12
CA ARG A 28 5.01 -10.53 13.56
C ARG A 28 4.44 -11.87 14.05
N PRO A 29 5.17 -12.58 14.94
CA PRO A 29 4.67 -13.82 15.53
C PRO A 29 3.48 -13.53 16.47
N GLY A 30 2.59 -14.51 16.62
CA GLY A 30 1.44 -14.42 17.54
C GLY A 30 0.27 -13.57 17.03
N LEU A 31 0.26 -13.20 15.74
CA LEU A 31 -0.89 -12.54 15.12
C LEU A 31 -2.03 -13.52 14.84
N PRO A 32 -3.29 -13.02 14.81
CA PRO A 32 -4.45 -13.80 14.37
C PRO A 32 -4.27 -14.36 12.95
N PRO A 33 -5.05 -15.38 12.55
CA PRO A 33 -5.06 -15.91 11.19
C PRO A 33 -5.26 -14.81 10.13
N MET A 34 -4.71 -15.00 8.93
CA MET A 34 -4.74 -13.95 7.89
C MET A 34 -6.15 -13.40 7.62
N GLY A 35 -7.17 -14.25 7.57
CA GLY A 35 -8.55 -13.80 7.31
C GLY A 35 -9.10 -12.80 8.33
N GLU A 36 -8.56 -12.75 9.54
CA GLU A 36 -9.00 -11.87 10.62
C GLU A 36 -8.24 -10.53 10.68
N ARG A 37 -7.21 -10.37 9.84
CA ARG A 37 -6.29 -9.21 9.88
C ARG A 37 -6.15 -8.47 8.55
N ILE A 38 -6.92 -8.84 7.52
CA ILE A 38 -6.93 -8.11 6.25
C ILE A 38 -7.66 -6.78 6.44
N SER A 39 -6.98 -5.67 6.16
CA SER A 39 -7.62 -4.35 6.05
C SER A 39 -7.28 -3.69 4.72
N THR A 40 -8.19 -2.84 4.25
CA THR A 40 -8.03 -2.04 3.04
C THR A 40 -8.32 -0.58 3.36
N GLU A 41 -7.43 0.32 2.98
CA GLU A 41 -7.55 1.77 3.19
C GLU A 41 -7.09 2.53 1.94
N GLU A 42 -7.63 3.72 1.68
CA GLU A 42 -7.13 4.63 0.65
C GLU A 42 -6.07 5.56 1.24
N ALA A 43 -5.01 5.79 0.48
CA ALA A 43 -3.96 6.75 0.80
C ALA A 43 -3.57 7.56 -0.44
N ILE A 44 -3.12 8.80 -0.21
CA ILE A 44 -2.63 9.67 -1.27
C ILE A 44 -1.11 9.61 -1.30
N SER A 45 -0.53 9.37 -2.49
CA SER A 45 0.92 9.41 -2.70
C SER A 45 1.45 10.86 -2.64
N PRO A 46 2.76 11.07 -2.47
CA PRO A 46 3.35 12.41 -2.55
C PRO A 46 3.07 13.14 -3.88
N GLY A 47 2.99 12.40 -4.99
CA GLY A 47 2.60 12.90 -6.30
C GLY A 47 1.09 13.09 -6.51
N GLY A 48 0.25 12.88 -5.48
CA GLY A 48 -1.19 13.08 -5.56
C GLY A 48 -2.01 11.92 -6.13
N ARG A 49 -1.41 10.74 -6.27
CA ARG A 49 -2.05 9.53 -6.83
C ARG A 49 -2.83 8.77 -5.77
N THR A 50 -3.94 8.15 -6.16
CA THR A 50 -4.78 7.35 -5.25
C THR A 50 -4.22 5.94 -5.12
N ILE A 51 -3.85 5.56 -3.90
CA ILE A 51 -3.27 4.25 -3.60
C ILE A 51 -4.22 3.45 -2.70
N THR A 52 -4.59 2.25 -3.15
CA THR A 52 -5.25 1.26 -2.29
C THR A 52 -4.19 0.53 -1.48
N VAL A 53 -4.23 0.68 -0.16
CA VAL A 53 -3.31 0.01 0.76
C VAL A 53 -4.01 -1.21 1.34
N ILE A 54 -3.46 -2.40 1.13
CA ILE A 54 -3.90 -3.63 1.79
C ILE A 54 -2.88 -3.97 2.88
N ARG A 55 -3.34 -4.21 4.10
CA ARG A 55 -2.52 -4.85 5.15
C ARG A 55 -3.02 -6.25 5.42
N SER A 56 -2.08 -7.17 5.58
CA SER A 56 -2.34 -8.51 6.08
C SER A 56 -1.48 -8.78 7.28
#